data_AF-A0A537G0J0-F1
#
_entry.id   AF-A0A537G0J0-F1
#
_cell.length_a   1.000
_cell.length_b   1.000
_cell.length_c   1.000
_cell.angle_alpha   90.00
_cell.angle_beta   90.00
_cell.angle_gamma   90.00
#
_symmetry.space_group_name_H-M   'P 1'
#
loop_
_entity.id
_entity.type
_entity.pdbx_description
1 polymer ?
#
loop_
_entity_poly.entity_id
_entity_poly.type
_entity_poly.pdbx_seq_one_letter_code
_entity_poly.pdbx_strand_id
1 'polypeptide(L)'
;TTMLTHPIRVGGDATPGLSRRELLQGAGVLFGTLWVSSGTLLALAPSRAWALELKTFDANTGKSLLMLTRNIYPHDKLDDAVYALVVKDLDAEAGT
;
A
#
# COMPACT_ATOMS: atom_id res chain seq x y z
N THR A 1 -24.73 14.87 57.48
CA THR A 1 -23.80 13.78 57.79
C THR A 1 -24.13 12.61 56.92
N THR A 2 -23.53 12.52 55.72
CA THR A 2 -22.32 11.70 55.43
C THR A 2 -22.77 10.26 55.11
N MET A 3 -22.53 9.64 53.95
CA MET A 3 -21.42 9.74 53.00
C MET A 3 -21.78 9.07 51.66
N LEU A 4 -21.22 9.58 50.57
CA LEU A 4 -21.09 8.96 49.23
C LEU A 4 -20.10 7.78 49.21
N THR A 5 -20.28 6.82 48.30
CA THR A 5 -19.21 5.99 47.66
C THR A 5 -19.82 5.25 46.45
N HIS A 6 -19.87 5.91 45.28
CA HIS A 6 -18.97 5.80 44.12
C HIS A 6 -18.93 4.42 43.40
N PRO A 7 -19.53 4.29 42.20
CA PRO A 7 -19.19 3.22 41.27
C PRO A 7 -17.83 3.52 40.61
N ILE A 8 -16.92 2.54 40.59
CA ILE A 8 -15.67 2.60 39.85
C ILE A 8 -15.98 2.77 38.36
N ARG A 9 -15.71 3.97 37.83
CA ARG A 9 -15.65 4.23 36.40
C ARG A 9 -14.26 3.84 35.92
N VAL A 10 -14.17 2.71 35.22
CA VAL A 10 -13.01 2.41 34.36
C VAL A 10 -13.11 3.37 33.18
N GLY A 11 -12.25 4.40 33.22
CA GLY A 11 -12.02 5.30 32.10
C GLY A 11 -11.32 4.57 30.96
N GLY A 12 -11.80 4.84 29.75
CA GLY A 12 -11.18 4.47 28.48
C GLY A 12 -11.90 5.28 27.41
N ASP A 13 -11.20 6.27 26.88
CA ASP A 13 -11.79 7.38 26.13
C ASP A 13 -12.55 6.92 24.89
N ALA A 14 -13.77 7.45 24.72
CA ALA A 14 -14.66 7.12 23.61
C ALA A 14 -14.17 7.79 22.31
N THR A 15 -13.10 7.27 21.71
CA THR A 15 -12.99 7.33 20.25
C THR A 15 -13.97 6.30 19.70
N PRO A 16 -15.03 6.68 18.96
CA PRO A 16 -15.92 5.70 18.35
C PRO A 16 -15.08 4.89 17.34
N GLY A 17 -14.65 3.70 17.75
CA GLY A 17 -13.95 2.78 16.88
C GLY A 17 -14.90 2.37 15.76
N LEU A 18 -14.48 2.56 14.51
CA LEU A 18 -15.23 2.14 13.33
C LEU A 18 -15.68 0.68 13.49
N SER A 19 -16.99 0.43 13.44
CA SER A 19 -17.47 -0.94 13.43
C SER A 19 -17.03 -1.62 12.13
N ARG A 20 -16.80 -2.94 12.17
CA ARG A 20 -16.45 -3.71 10.96
C ARG A 20 -17.44 -3.47 9.81
N ARG A 21 -18.71 -3.24 10.12
CA ARG A 21 -19.76 -2.95 9.14
C ARG A 21 -19.60 -1.57 8.50
N GLU A 22 -19.34 -0.54 9.29
CA GLU A 22 -19.11 0.82 8.77
C GLU A 22 -17.83 0.87 7.92
N LEU A 23 -16.79 0.14 8.35
CA LEU A 23 -15.58 -0.03 7.55
C LEU A 23 -15.86 -0.75 6.22
N LEU A 24 -16.62 -1.85 6.23
CA LEU A 24 -16.99 -2.57 5.00
C LEU A 24 -17.91 -1.74 4.10
N GLN A 25 -18.82 -0.95 4.66
CA GLN A 25 -19.67 -0.02 3.92
C GLN A 25 -18.84 1.11 3.29
N GLY A 26 -17.92 1.71 4.05
CA GLY A 26 -16.99 2.72 3.55
C GLY A 26 -16.07 2.19 2.45
N ALA A 27 -15.53 0.98 2.64
CA ALA A 27 -14.71 0.31 1.63
C ALA A 27 -15.52 0.06 0.34
N GLY A 28 -16.75 -0.43 0.43
CA GLY A 28 -17.61 -0.67 -0.73
C GLY A 28 -17.90 0.60 -1.54
N VAL A 29 -18.17 1.72 -0.86
CA VAL A 29 -18.38 3.03 -1.52
C VAL A 29 -17.10 3.51 -2.19
N LEU A 30 -15.96 3.45 -1.49
CA LEU A 30 -14.66 3.84 -2.06
C LEU A 30 -14.29 3.00 -3.28
N PHE A 31 -14.42 1.68 -3.20
CA PHE A 31 -14.18 0.80 -4.34
C PHE A 31 -15.15 1.09 -5.50
N GLY A 32 -16.43 1.32 -5.22
CA GLY A 32 -17.41 1.68 -6.26
C GLY A 32 -17.10 3.01 -6.96
N THR A 33 -16.77 4.06 -6.21
CA THR A 33 -16.38 5.36 -6.76
C THR A 33 -15.08 5.27 -7.54
N LEU A 34 -14.08 4.55 -7.00
CA LEU A 34 -12.85 4.28 -7.71
C LEU A 34 -13.14 3.53 -9.01
N TRP A 35 -13.94 2.47 -9.02
CA TRP A 35 -14.25 1.71 -10.23
C TRP A 35 -14.97 2.56 -11.30
N VAL A 36 -15.94 3.39 -10.88
CA VAL A 36 -16.64 4.33 -11.77
C VAL A 36 -15.70 5.40 -12.33
N SER A 37 -14.76 5.89 -11.51
CA SER A 37 -13.73 6.84 -11.95
C SER A 37 -12.54 6.18 -12.67
N SER A 38 -12.40 4.86 -12.56
CA SER A 38 -11.25 4.10 -13.06
C SER A 38 -11.29 3.88 -14.56
N GLY A 39 -12.41 4.14 -15.25
CA GLY A 39 -12.45 4.07 -16.72
C GLY A 39 -11.40 4.97 -17.38
N THR A 40 -11.06 6.11 -16.76
CA THR A 40 -10.02 7.03 -17.25
C THR A 40 -8.65 6.75 -16.61
N LEU A 41 -8.60 6.30 -15.35
CA LEU A 41 -7.34 5.97 -14.67
C LEU A 41 -6.71 4.65 -15.16
N LEU A 42 -7.52 3.66 -15.53
CA LEU A 42 -7.06 2.41 -16.15
C LEU A 42 -6.53 2.62 -17.58
N ALA A 43 -7.06 3.62 -18.29
CA ALA A 43 -6.57 4.02 -19.61
C ALA A 43 -5.25 4.80 -19.53
N LEU A 44 -5.03 5.55 -18.46
CA LEU A 44 -3.81 6.33 -18.24
C LEU A 44 -2.66 5.49 -17.65
N ALA A 45 -2.96 4.37 -16.99
CA ALA A 45 -1.95 3.47 -16.43
C ALA A 45 -2.33 2.00 -16.60
N PRO A 46 -2.10 1.41 -17.80
CA PRO A 46 -2.18 -0.04 -18.01
C PRO A 46 -1.08 -0.77 -17.22
N SER A 47 0.00 -0.08 -16.87
CA SER A 47 1.09 -0.59 -16.07
C SER A 47 0.79 -0.38 -14.59
N ARG A 48 0.34 -1.46 -13.95
CA ARG A 48 0.49 -1.82 -12.53
C ARG A 48 1.04 -0.66 -11.68
N ALA A 49 0.29 -0.19 -10.69
CA ALA A 49 0.66 0.89 -9.75
C ALA A 49 1.97 0.67 -8.94
N TRP A 50 2.72 -0.40 -9.25
CA TRP A 50 4.01 -0.82 -8.69
C TRP A 50 5.11 -0.90 -9.77
N ALA A 51 4.82 -0.48 -11.00
CA ALA A 51 5.82 -0.31 -12.03
C ALA A 51 6.48 1.04 -11.79
N LEU A 52 7.55 1.02 -11.00
CA LEU A 52 8.52 2.11 -11.01
C LEU A 52 8.90 2.32 -12.48
N GLU A 53 8.74 3.54 -12.99
CA GLU A 53 8.86 3.85 -14.42
C GLU A 53 10.30 3.56 -14.88
N LEU A 54 10.50 2.44 -15.57
CA LEU A 54 11.78 2.05 -16.17
C LEU A 54 11.86 2.73 -17.54
N LYS A 55 12.95 3.45 -17.78
CA LYS A 55 13.22 4.18 -19.03
C LYS A 55 13.96 3.33 -20.05
N THR A 56 14.86 2.47 -19.60
CA THR A 56 15.83 1.77 -20.45
C THR A 56 15.49 0.28 -20.56
N PHE A 57 15.00 -0.32 -19.48
CA PHE A 57 14.65 -1.72 -19.41
C PHE A 57 13.18 -2.00 -19.74
N ASP A 58 12.96 -3.09 -20.48
CA ASP A 58 11.63 -3.67 -20.67
C ASP A 58 11.06 -4.21 -19.33
N ALA A 59 9.72 -4.24 -19.24
CA ALA A 59 9.01 -4.68 -18.04
C ALA A 59 9.33 -6.12 -17.64
N ASN A 60 9.69 -6.99 -18.58
CA ASN A 60 10.14 -8.35 -18.28
C ASN A 60 11.51 -8.35 -17.59
N THR A 61 12.45 -7.56 -18.12
CA THR A 61 13.81 -7.43 -17.59
C THR A 61 13.80 -6.85 -16.17
N GLY A 62 12.99 -5.81 -15.92
CA GLY A 62 12.85 -5.22 -14.59
C GLY A 62 12.36 -6.22 -13.53
N LYS A 63 11.43 -7.11 -13.89
CA LYS A 63 10.97 -8.18 -12.98
C LYS A 63 12.04 -9.22 -12.70
N SER A 64 12.82 -9.60 -13.71
CA SER A 64 13.93 -10.53 -13.52
C SER A 64 14.98 -9.96 -12.58
N LEU A 65 15.32 -8.67 -12.69
CA LEU A 65 16.22 -8.00 -11.74
C LEU A 65 15.62 -7.90 -10.33
N LEU A 66 14.32 -7.65 -10.21
CA LEU A 66 13.65 -7.62 -8.90
C LEU A 66 13.70 -8.99 -8.21
N MET A 67 13.43 -10.08 -8.95
CA MET A 67 13.57 -11.43 -8.42
C MET A 67 15.01 -11.78 -8.08
N LEU A 68 15.98 -11.33 -8.89
CA LEU A 68 17.40 -11.52 -8.62
C LEU A 68 17.83 -10.82 -7.32
N THR A 69 17.47 -9.56 -7.14
CA THR A 69 17.82 -8.78 -5.95
C THR A 69 17.21 -9.38 -4.68
N ARG A 70 15.98 -9.90 -4.75
CA ARG A 70 15.33 -10.62 -3.65
C ARG A 70 15.99 -11.95 -3.32
N ASN A 71 16.58 -12.62 -4.32
CA ASN A 71 17.32 -13.86 -4.11
C ASN A 71 18.70 -13.60 -3.49
N ILE A 72 19.37 -12.50 -3.85
CA ILE A 72 20.67 -12.12 -3.29
C ILE A 72 20.52 -11.64 -1.84
N TYR A 73 19.47 -10.88 -1.55
CA TYR A 73 19.18 -10.37 -0.21
C TYR A 73 17.75 -10.74 0.22
N PRO A 74 17.54 -11.94 0.79
CA PRO A 74 16.22 -12.36 1.21
C PRO A 74 15.83 -11.68 2.52
N HIS A 75 14.91 -10.72 2.44
CA HIS A 75 14.26 -10.15 3.61
C HIS A 75 12.76 -10.48 3.62
N ASP A 76 12.32 -11.23 4.63
CA ASP A 76 10.93 -11.68 4.76
C ASP A 76 9.94 -10.55 5.09
N LYS A 77 10.44 -9.44 5.65
CA LYS A 77 9.62 -8.29 6.09
C LYS A 77 9.71 -7.09 5.15
N LEU A 78 10.51 -7.18 4.08
CA LEU A 78 10.75 -6.07 3.18
C LEU A 78 9.87 -6.21 1.93
N ASP A 79 9.21 -5.11 1.58
CA ASP A 79 8.29 -5.07 0.45
C ASP A 79 9.03 -5.01 -0.90
N ASP A 80 8.39 -5.49 -1.97
CA ASP A 80 8.94 -5.50 -3.32
C ASP A 80 9.25 -4.09 -3.84
N ALA A 81 8.57 -3.08 -3.32
CA ALA A 81 8.84 -1.67 -3.64
C ALA A 81 10.27 -1.23 -3.29
N VAL A 82 10.88 -1.81 -2.23
CA VAL A 82 12.24 -1.47 -1.82
C VAL A 82 13.26 -2.08 -2.77
N TYR A 83 13.04 -3.32 -3.22
CA TYR A 83 13.86 -3.95 -4.26
C TYR A 83 13.68 -3.27 -5.62
N ALA A 84 12.47 -2.79 -5.93
CA ALA A 84 12.21 -2.04 -7.15
C ALA A 84 13.07 -0.76 -7.24
N LEU A 85 13.35 -0.10 -6.11
CA LEU A 85 14.22 1.08 -6.09
C LEU A 85 15.63 0.77 -6.63
N VAL A 86 16.20 -0.38 -6.24
CA VAL A 86 17.49 -0.84 -6.77
C VAL A 86 17.43 -1.04 -8.29
N VAL A 87 16.35 -1.63 -8.78
CA VAL A 87 16.16 -1.83 -10.23
C VAL A 87 16.06 -0.50 -10.98
N LYS A 88 15.45 0.52 -10.37
CA LYS A 88 15.38 1.87 -10.95
C LYS A 88 16.73 2.57 -10.99
N ASP A 89 17.53 2.45 -9.94
CA ASP A 89 18.87 3.06 -9.93
C ASP A 89 19.76 2.40 -10.99
N LEU A 90 19.66 1.08 -11.17
CA LEU A 90 20.32 0.35 -12.26
C LEU A 90 19.81 0.74 -13.65
N ASP A 91 18.51 0.98 -13.79
CA ASP A 91 17.91 1.44 -15.05
C ASP A 91 18.36 2.86 -15.43
N ALA A 92 18.54 3.73 -14.43
CA ALA A 92 19.07 5.06 -14.62
C ALA A 92 20.54 5.05 -15.06
N GLU A 93 21.36 4.16 -14.48
CA GLU A 93 22.77 3.99 -14.87
C GLU A 93 22.92 3.35 -16.26
N ALA A 94 22.01 2.45 -16.65
CA ALA A 94 22.01 1.88 -18.00
C ALA A 94 21.67 2.92 -19.10
N GLY A 95 21.05 4.04 -18.74
CA GLY A 95 20.66 5.11 -19.65
C GLY A 95 21.73 6.20 -19.85
N THR A 96 22.87 6.13 -19.16
CA THR A 96 24.04 7.02 -19.34
C THR A 96 25.09 6.38 -20.24
#